data_AF-A0A9D9RT29-F1
#
_entry.id   AF-A0A9D9RT29-F1
#
_cell.length_a   1.000
_cell.length_b   1.000
_cell.length_c   1.000
_cell.angle_alpha   90.00
_cell.angle_beta   90.00
_cell.angle_gamma   90.00
#
_symmetry.space_group_name_H-M   'P 1'
#
loop_
_entity.id
_entity.type
_entity.pdbx_description
1 polymer ?
#
loop_
_entity_poly.entity_id
_entity_poly.type
_entity_poly.pdbx_seq_one_letter_code
_entity_poly.pdbx_strand_id
1 'polypeptide(L)'
;MPLTIEVQNGKTVSIMDKDGNVIAPDDQFAEYYLRYSNMESIFDNLEADISGEADEVIVTYDPAYGFPSQVSIDFIKEAVDDETSYTISYFQLLK
;
A
#
# COMPACT_ATOMS: atom_id res chain seq x y z
N MET A 1 4.46 -10.05 -1.48
CA MET A 1 3.42 -10.90 -2.10
C MET A 1 2.43 -9.98 -2.79
N PRO A 2 2.06 -10.18 -4.08
CA PRO A 2 1.05 -9.34 -4.71
C PRO A 2 -0.33 -9.66 -4.13
N LEU A 3 -1.14 -8.62 -3.96
CA LEU A 3 -2.52 -8.70 -3.48
C LEU A 3 -3.44 -8.05 -4.51
N THR A 4 -4.65 -8.59 -4.64
CA THR A 4 -5.74 -7.93 -5.35
C THR A 4 -6.71 -7.38 -4.33
N ILE A 5 -7.02 -6.09 -4.41
CA ILE A 5 -7.84 -5.41 -3.41
C ILE A 5 -9.02 -4.75 -4.10
N GLU A 6 -10.21 -5.01 -3.58
CA GLU A 6 -11.44 -4.37 -4.02
C GLU A 6 -11.88 -3.33 -3.00
N VAL A 7 -12.13 -2.12 -3.51
CA VAL A 7 -12.56 -0.98 -2.70
C VAL A 7 -13.89 -0.48 -3.23
N GLN A 8 -14.87 -0.33 -2.34
CA GLN A 8 -16.18 0.24 -2.65
C GLN A 8 -16.49 1.37 -1.68
N ASN A 9 -16.89 2.53 -2.21
CA ASN A 9 -17.18 3.73 -1.41
C ASN A 9 -16.04 4.11 -0.45
N GLY A 10 -14.79 4.01 -0.92
CA GLY A 10 -13.59 4.30 -0.13
C GLY A 10 -13.24 3.25 0.92
N LYS A 11 -13.98 2.14 1.01
CA LYS A 11 -13.73 1.06 1.98
C LYS A 11 -13.28 -0.21 1.30
N THR A 12 -12.26 -0.84 1.84
CA THR A 12 -11.81 -2.18 1.44
C THR A 12 -12.92 -3.19 1.71
N VAL A 13 -13.37 -3.90 0.68
CA VAL A 13 -14.42 -4.94 0.78
C VAL A 13 -13.88 -6.35 0.54
N SER A 14 -12.73 -6.48 -0.12
CA SER A 14 -12.08 -7.77 -0.36
C SER A 14 -10.57 -7.59 -0.50
N ILE A 15 -9.80 -8.53 0.05
CA ILE A 15 -8.36 -8.67 -0.18
C ILE A 15 -8.16 -10.13 -0.60
N MET A 16 -7.52 -10.33 -1.74
CA MET A 16 -7.21 -11.65 -2.29
C MET A 16 -5.71 -11.83 -2.47
N ASP A 17 -5.23 -13.04 -2.22
CA ASP A 17 -3.86 -13.44 -2.50
C ASP A 17 -3.62 -13.59 -4.03
N LYS A 18 -2.37 -13.93 -4.38
CA LYS A 18 -1.96 -14.14 -5.77
C LYS A 18 -2.70 -15.29 -6.49
N ASP A 19 -3.27 -16.22 -5.73
CA ASP A 19 -3.97 -17.40 -6.24
C ASP A 19 -5.50 -17.16 -6.30
N GLY A 20 -5.96 -15.97 -5.89
CA GLY A 20 -7.37 -15.57 -5.88
C GLY A 20 -8.13 -16.00 -4.63
N ASN A 21 -7.45 -16.49 -3.58
CA ASN A 21 -8.11 -16.82 -2.33
C ASN A 21 -8.35 -15.54 -1.51
N VAL A 22 -9.56 -15.40 -0.99
CA VAL A 22 -9.88 -14.31 -0.06
C VAL A 22 -9.10 -14.50 1.23
N ILE A 23 -8.39 -13.46 1.65
CA ILE A 23 -7.68 -13.42 2.93
C ILE A 23 -8.72 -13.12 4.01
N ALA A 24 -8.81 -14.00 5.00
CA ALA A 24 -9.76 -13.86 6.09
C ALA A 24 -9.35 -12.72 7.03
N PRO A 25 -10.31 -12.02 7.68
CA PRO A 25 -9.99 -10.94 8.63
C PRO A 25 -9.14 -11.37 9.83
N ASP A 26 -9.13 -12.66 10.17
CA ASP A 26 -8.35 -13.27 11.25
C ASP A 26 -7.02 -13.88 10.77
N ASP A 27 -6.63 -13.65 9.50
CA ASP A 27 -5.29 -13.99 9.02
C ASP A 27 -4.22 -13.25 9.83
N GLN A 28 -3.12 -13.94 10.15
CA GLN A 28 -2.05 -13.39 10.97
C GLN A 28 -1.40 -12.13 10.40
N PHE A 29 -1.56 -11.86 9.11
CA PHE A 29 -1.03 -10.68 8.41
C PHE A 29 -2.13 -9.68 8.00
N ALA A 30 -3.40 -9.91 8.38
CA ALA A 30 -4.53 -9.07 7.98
C ALA A 30 -4.29 -7.58 8.30
N GLU A 31 -3.77 -7.27 9.48
CA GLU A 31 -3.47 -5.88 9.89
C GLU A 31 -2.46 -5.21 8.95
N TYR A 32 -1.42 -5.94 8.54
CA TYR A 32 -0.41 -5.43 7.62
C TYR A 32 -1.01 -5.15 6.23
N TYR A 33 -1.87 -6.04 5.74
CA TYR A 33 -2.54 -5.84 4.45
C TYR A 33 -3.54 -4.68 4.49
N LEU A 34 -4.28 -4.54 5.60
CA LEU A 34 -5.26 -3.48 5.79
C LEU A 34 -4.61 -2.09 5.76
N ARG A 35 -3.39 -1.96 6.29
CA ARG A 35 -2.61 -0.71 6.28
C ARG A 35 -2.49 -0.09 4.89
N TYR A 36 -2.35 -0.91 3.85
CA TYR A 36 -2.17 -0.46 2.46
C TYR A 36 -3.36 -0.81 1.55
N SER A 37 -4.55 -1.04 2.14
CA SER A 37 -5.67 -1.65 1.41
C SER A 37 -6.55 -0.69 0.60
N ASN A 38 -6.42 0.61 0.80
CA ASN A 38 -7.16 1.61 0.02
C ASN A 38 -6.35 2.91 -0.05
N MET A 39 -6.74 3.81 -0.96
CA MET A 39 -5.99 5.03 -1.24
C MET A 39 -5.88 5.95 -0.03
N GLU A 40 -6.95 6.13 0.74
CA GLU A 40 -6.91 6.97 1.95
C GLU A 40 -5.89 6.43 2.95
N SER A 41 -5.94 5.12 3.24
CA SER A 41 -4.97 4.48 4.15
C SER A 41 -3.54 4.59 3.61
N ILE A 42 -3.32 4.44 2.29
CA ILE A 42 -1.98 4.62 1.71
C ILE A 42 -1.47 6.05 1.95
N PHE A 43 -2.29 7.07 1.70
CA PHE A 43 -1.90 8.46 1.92
C PHE A 43 -1.68 8.76 3.41
N ASP A 44 -2.53 8.26 4.30
CA ASP A 44 -2.37 8.42 5.75
C ASP A 44 -1.04 7.82 6.24
N ASN A 45 -0.66 6.64 5.73
CA ASN A 45 0.64 6.03 6.09
C ASN A 45 1.80 6.82 5.51
N LEU A 46 1.72 7.27 4.26
CA LEU A 46 2.76 8.14 3.67
C LEU A 46 2.95 9.43 4.47
N GLU A 47 1.85 10.07 4.91
CA GLU A 47 1.93 11.27 5.76
C GLU A 47 2.58 10.94 7.12
N ALA A 48 2.23 9.81 7.72
CA ALA A 48 2.85 9.35 8.96
C ALA A 48 4.36 9.06 8.80
N ASP A 49 4.77 8.44 7.70
CA ASP A 49 6.17 8.14 7.41
C ASP A 49 6.96 9.43 7.15
N ILE A 50 6.41 10.37 6.36
CA ILE A 50 7.03 11.67 6.08
C ILE A 50 7.16 12.54 7.34
N SER A 51 6.17 12.48 8.24
CA SER A 51 6.17 13.24 9.49
C SER A 51 6.92 12.53 10.63
N GLY A 52 7.29 11.26 10.44
CA GLY A 52 7.94 10.39 11.40
C GLY A 52 9.46 10.38 11.27
N GLU A 53 10.03 9.19 11.43
CA GLU A 53 11.48 8.96 11.49
C GLU A 53 12.10 8.60 10.14
N ALA A 54 11.34 8.65 9.04
CA ALA A 54 11.89 8.31 7.73
C ALA A 54 12.92 9.34 7.26
N ASP A 55 14.14 8.89 6.98
CA ASP A 55 15.19 9.73 6.39
C ASP A 55 14.87 10.12 4.94
N GLU A 56 14.21 9.24 4.17
CA GLU A 56 13.81 9.50 2.79
C GLU A 56 12.53 8.76 2.39
N VAL A 57 11.65 9.48 1.72
CA VAL A 57 10.43 8.94 1.12
C VAL A 57 10.39 9.36 -0.35
N ILE A 58 10.44 8.39 -1.27
CA ILE A 58 10.32 8.62 -2.70
C ILE A 58 9.00 8.03 -3.18
N VAL A 59 8.16 8.88 -3.76
CA VAL A 59 6.87 8.48 -4.33
C VAL A 59 6.85 8.80 -5.83
N THR A 60 6.52 7.79 -6.63
CA THR A 60 6.13 7.96 -8.03
C THR A 60 4.61 7.90 -8.12
N TYR A 61 4.02 8.83 -8.85
CA TYR A 61 2.57 8.90 -9.05
C TYR A 61 2.17 8.39 -10.43
N ASP A 62 1.00 7.78 -10.52
CA ASP A 62 0.36 7.42 -11.78
C ASP A 62 -0.02 8.69 -12.56
N PRO A 63 0.39 8.83 -13.84
CA PRO A 63 0.18 10.06 -14.59
C PRO A 63 -1.27 10.28 -15.03
N ALA A 64 -2.12 9.25 -15.04
CA ALA A 64 -3.51 9.34 -15.47
C ALA A 64 -4.44 9.67 -14.30
N TYR A 65 -4.19 9.09 -13.13
CA TYR A 65 -5.10 9.17 -11.97
C TYR A 65 -4.50 9.88 -10.76
N GLY A 66 -3.18 10.11 -10.72
CA GLY A 66 -2.51 10.84 -9.65
C GLY A 66 -2.36 10.08 -8.33
N PHE A 67 -2.66 8.78 -8.29
CA PHE A 67 -2.41 7.95 -7.10
C PHE A 67 -0.93 7.50 -7.03
N PRO A 68 -0.38 7.17 -5.85
CA PRO A 68 0.95 6.60 -5.72
C PRO A 68 1.04 5.27 -6.48
N SER A 69 1.92 5.15 -7.46
CA SER A 69 2.15 3.91 -8.22
C SER A 69 3.37 3.13 -7.70
N GLN A 70 4.35 3.83 -7.13
CA GLN A 70 5.51 3.24 -6.47
C GLN A 70 5.90 4.08 -5.27
N VAL A 71 6.21 3.41 -4.16
CA VAL A 71 6.70 4.03 -2.93
C VAL A 71 7.94 3.29 -2.48
N SER A 72 8.97 4.06 -2.13
CA SER A 72 10.16 3.61 -1.43
C SER A 72 10.36 4.50 -0.21
N ILE A 73 10.50 3.88 0.95
CA ILE A 73 10.75 4.53 2.24
C ILE A 73 12.05 3.94 2.77
N ASP A 74 12.98 4.82 3.10
CA ASP A 74 14.25 4.50 3.74
C ASP A 74 14.25 5.19 5.11
N PHE A 75 14.19 4.38 6.17
CA PHE A 75 14.14 4.90 7.54
C PHE A 75 15.52 5.34 8.04
N ILE A 76 16.59 4.67 7.60
CA ILE A 76 17.98 4.96 8.01
C ILE A 76 18.88 4.74 6.79
N LYS A 77 19.36 5.83 6.17
CA LYS A 77 20.08 5.79 4.86
C LYS A 77 21.30 4.89 4.75
N GLU A 78 21.87 4.47 5.87
CA GLU A 78 23.05 3.60 5.92
C GLU A 78 22.74 2.18 6.42
N ALA A 79 21.47 1.87 6.71
CA ALA A 79 20.98 0.55 7.11
C ALA A 79 20.19 -0.12 5.98
N VAL A 80 20.76 -1.18 5.41
CA VAL A 80 20.18 -1.87 4.24
C VAL A 80 18.89 -2.64 4.58
N ASP A 81 18.66 -2.97 5.85
CA ASP A 81 17.54 -3.79 6.31
C ASP A 81 16.32 -2.98 6.79
N ASP A 82 16.37 -1.64 6.72
CA ASP A 82 15.30 -0.74 7.18
C ASP A 82 14.59 -0.02 6.02
N GLU A 83 14.56 -0.65 4.84
CA GLU A 83 13.86 -0.15 3.67
C GLU A 83 12.48 -0.81 3.52
N THR A 84 11.45 0.00 3.27
CA THR A 84 10.11 -0.47 2.90
C THR A 84 9.77 -0.01 1.49
N SER A 85 9.35 -0.92 0.62
CA SER A 85 8.85 -0.56 -0.72
C SER A 85 7.58 -1.31 -1.09
N TYR A 86 6.69 -0.63 -1.80
CA TYR A 86 5.48 -1.21 -2.34
C TYR A 86 5.11 -0.58 -3.69
N THR A 87 4.36 -1.35 -4.48
CA THR A 87 3.93 -0.96 -5.83
C THR A 87 2.44 -1.16 -5.96
N ILE A 88 1.76 -0.15 -6.46
CA ILE A 88 0.33 -0.14 -6.73
C ILE A 88 0.18 -0.14 -8.25
N SER A 89 -0.47 -1.19 -8.76
CA SER A 89 -0.57 -1.42 -10.20
C SER A 89 -1.91 -2.05 -10.57
N TYR A 90 -2.21 -2.07 -11.86
CA TYR A 90 -3.44 -2.64 -12.42
C TYR A 90 -4.72 -2.02 -11.84
N PHE A 91 -4.72 -0.71 -11.61
CA PHE A 91 -5.92 0.00 -11.18
C PHE A 91 -7.04 -0.14 -12.22
N GLN A 92 -8.19 -0.64 -11.78
CA GLN A 92 -9.37 -0.82 -12.60
C GLN A 92 -10.59 -0.21 -11.90
N LEU A 93 -11.28 0.70 -12.60
CA LEU A 93 -12.58 1.20 -12.15
C LEU A 93 -13.64 0.13 -12.39
N LEU A 94 -14.26 -0.36 -11.32
CA LEU A 94 -15.42 -1.24 -11.40
C LEU A 94 -16.67 -0.40 -11.70
N LYS A 95 -17.47 -0.83 -12.68
CA LYS A 95 -18.69 -0.14 -13.14
C LYS A 95 -19.94 -0.76 -12.53
#